data_AF-A0A8T0RQ24-F1
#
_entry.id   AF-A0A8T0RQ24-F1
#
_cell.length_a   1.000
_cell.length_b   1.000
_cell.length_c   1.000
_cell.angle_alpha   90.00
_cell.angle_beta   90.00
_cell.angle_gamma   90.00
#
_symmetry.space_group_name_H-M   'P 1'
#
loop_
_entity.id
_entity.type
_entity.pdbx_description
1 polymer ?
#
loop_
_entity_poly.entity_id
_entity_poly.type
_entity_poly.pdbx_seq_one_letter_code
_entity_poly.pdbx_strand_id
1 'polypeptide(L)'
;MLALTGPYRALVGTIDLQVEFDLKIKGEGAVDKDFSKGLLVLNAFRNKPGIPYTFSLKSYLSSVDMVCVPVSQALEASIGVNFLNGKSTFTGKIFASTSESHTSKMVMYDSQVDGTRTVFGSDGSVSLSRHILSVRRGDYLLLYFSVRDSYNKSRHLKFVIGNDVDERTCNLGTYRLHVKIIWKGVFRHGIKSKIIGDTKVLW
;
A
#
# COMPACT_ATOMS: atom_id res chain seq x y z
N MET A 1 1.23 -15.98 11.80
CA MET A 1 1.95 -14.79 11.29
C MET A 1 0.96 -13.64 11.26
N LEU A 2 1.20 -12.57 12.02
CA LEU A 2 0.36 -11.38 12.01
C LEU A 2 0.87 -10.42 10.92
N ALA A 3 0.03 -10.10 9.93
CA ALA A 3 0.40 -9.21 8.84
C ALA A 3 -0.09 -7.79 9.14
N LEU A 4 0.83 -6.90 9.51
CA LEU A 4 0.52 -5.49 9.73
C LEU A 4 0.50 -4.73 8.41
N THR A 5 -0.42 -3.78 8.29
CA THR A 5 -0.46 -2.89 7.14
C THR A 5 0.54 -1.74 7.32
N GLY A 6 1.33 -1.48 6.27
CA GLY A 6 2.23 -0.32 6.26
C GLY A 6 1.48 1.01 6.37
N PRO A 7 2.19 2.13 6.49
CA PRO A 7 1.58 3.45 6.70
C PRO A 7 0.61 3.83 5.58
N TYR A 8 -0.40 4.64 5.92
CA TYR A 8 -1.34 5.27 4.98
C TYR A 8 -0.71 6.46 4.22
N ARG A 9 0.59 6.40 3.93
CA ARG A 9 1.32 7.41 3.14
C ARG A 9 2.64 6.84 2.66
N ALA A 10 3.14 7.35 1.55
CA ALA A 10 4.48 7.05 1.08
C ALA A 10 5.52 7.60 2.08
N LEU A 11 6.56 6.81 2.32
CA LEU A 11 7.70 7.21 3.15
C LEU A 11 8.77 7.84 2.27
N VAL A 12 9.26 9.01 2.65
CA VAL A 12 10.34 9.72 1.96
C VAL A 12 11.59 9.70 2.83
N GLY A 13 12.61 8.99 2.38
CA GLY A 13 13.91 8.97 3.06
C GLY A 13 14.92 9.87 2.32
N THR A 14 15.39 10.92 2.99
CA THR A 14 16.54 11.73 2.56
C THR A 14 17.85 11.31 3.23
N ILE A 15 17.77 10.41 4.21
CA ILE A 15 18.82 9.82 5.05
C ILE A 15 18.30 8.48 5.59
N ASP A 16 18.79 8.07 6.75
CA ASP A 16 18.31 6.92 7.49
C ASP A 16 16.92 7.21 8.06
N LEU A 17 15.91 6.45 7.59
CA LEU A 17 14.56 6.55 8.11
C LEU A 17 14.43 5.65 9.34
N GLN A 18 14.06 6.23 10.48
CA GLN A 18 13.87 5.49 11.72
C GLN A 18 12.39 5.15 11.91
N VAL A 19 12.09 3.87 12.10
CA VAL A 19 10.74 3.35 12.33
C VAL A 19 10.71 2.68 13.70
N GLU A 20 10.00 3.29 14.64
CA GLU A 20 9.76 2.69 15.94
C GLU A 20 8.53 1.79 15.88
N PHE A 21 8.66 0.60 16.45
CA PHE A 21 7.58 -0.34 16.69
C PHE A 21 7.28 -0.36 18.18
N ASP A 22 6.01 -0.26 18.55
CA ASP A 22 5.49 -0.48 19.89
C ASP A 22 4.18 -1.28 19.76
N LEU A 23 4.34 -2.59 19.60
CA LEU A 23 3.25 -3.53 19.40
C LEU A 23 2.82 -4.12 20.74
N LYS A 24 1.51 -4.11 20.99
CA LYS A 24 0.90 -4.66 22.20
C LYS A 24 -0.22 -5.64 21.86
N ILE A 25 -0.41 -6.63 22.71
CA ILE A 25 -1.55 -7.54 22.66
C ILE A 25 -2.56 -7.08 23.70
N LYS A 26 -3.80 -6.87 23.24
CA LYS A 26 -4.93 -6.62 24.12
C LYS A 26 -5.33 -7.92 24.82
N GLY A 27 -5.29 -7.92 26.15
CA GLY A 27 -5.75 -9.05 26.97
C GLY A 27 -7.21 -8.90 27.41
N GLU A 28 -7.73 -9.89 28.14
CA GLU A 28 -9.06 -9.81 28.77
C GLU A 28 -9.11 -8.82 29.96
N GLY A 29 -7.95 -8.40 30.47
CA GLY A 29 -7.84 -7.38 31.52
C GLY A 29 -7.71 -5.94 30.98
N ALA A 30 -7.63 -4.98 31.91
CA ALA A 30 -7.54 -3.55 31.57
C ALA A 30 -6.17 -3.09 31.02
N VAL A 31 -5.12 -3.92 31.11
CA VAL A 31 -3.75 -3.54 30.75
C VAL A 31 -3.27 -4.36 29.55
N ASP A 32 -2.95 -3.63 28.47
CA ASP A 32 -2.32 -4.21 27.29
C ASP A 32 -0.93 -4.78 27.64
N LYS A 33 -0.60 -5.93 27.07
CA LYS A 33 0.70 -6.58 27.27
C LYS A 33 1.64 -6.25 26.12
N ASP A 34 2.89 -5.93 26.45
CA ASP A 34 3.91 -5.68 25.43
C ASP A 34 4.18 -6.94 24.61
N PHE A 35 4.22 -6.78 23.28
CA PHE A 35 4.45 -7.87 22.34
C PHE A 35 5.78 -7.72 21.60
N SER A 36 6.07 -6.51 21.10
CA SER A 36 7.34 -6.20 20.45
C SER A 36 7.59 -4.70 20.47
N LYS A 37 8.80 -4.29 20.80
CA LYS A 37 9.16 -2.88 20.80
C LYS A 37 10.60 -2.65 20.37
N GLY A 38 10.85 -1.64 19.56
CA GLY A 38 12.20 -1.29 19.15
C GLY A 38 12.26 -0.40 17.92
N LEU A 39 13.48 -0.02 17.55
CA LEU A 39 13.75 0.92 16.47
C LEU A 39 14.40 0.20 15.29
N LEU A 40 13.82 0.31 14.10
CA LEU A 40 14.45 -0.08 12.84
C LEU A 40 14.98 1.15 12.12
N VAL A 41 16.23 1.06 11.65
CA VAL A 41 16.88 2.10 10.85
C VAL A 41 16.95 1.62 9.39
N LEU A 42 16.27 2.34 8.51
CA LEU A 42 16.17 2.04 7.09
C LEU A 42 17.12 2.94 6.31
N ASN A 43 18.25 2.38 5.88
CA ASN A 43 19.24 3.13 5.10
C ASN A 43 18.79 3.26 3.63
N ALA A 44 18.00 4.28 3.33
CA ALA A 44 17.32 4.47 2.05
C ALA A 44 18.25 4.55 0.82
N PHE A 45 19.54 4.85 1.00
CA PHE A 45 20.50 5.09 -0.08
C PHE A 45 21.27 3.88 -0.60
N ARG A 46 21.36 2.78 0.18
CA ARG A 46 22.13 1.60 -0.25
C ARG A 46 21.30 0.62 -1.09
N ASN A 47 20.01 0.91 -1.23
CA ASN A 47 19.04 -0.03 -1.76
C ASN A 47 18.75 0.27 -3.23
N LYS A 48 18.97 -0.72 -4.10
CA LYS A 48 18.66 -0.63 -5.52
C LYS A 48 17.13 -0.50 -5.71
N PRO A 49 16.65 0.48 -6.50
CA PRO A 49 15.23 0.60 -6.79
C PRO A 49 14.64 -0.68 -7.36
N GLY A 50 13.38 -0.97 -7.03
CA GLY A 50 12.65 -2.14 -7.53
C GLY A 50 13.00 -3.47 -6.85
N ILE A 51 14.07 -3.55 -6.05
CA ILE A 51 14.43 -4.74 -5.28
C ILE A 51 13.80 -4.67 -3.88
N PRO A 52 13.06 -5.69 -3.43
CA PRO A 52 12.57 -5.76 -2.06
C PRO A 52 13.71 -5.98 -1.06
N TYR A 53 13.66 -5.25 0.06
CA TYR A 53 14.56 -5.37 1.19
C TYR A 53 13.77 -5.75 2.43
N THR A 54 14.26 -6.75 3.17
CA THR A 54 13.69 -7.15 4.45
C THR A 54 14.57 -6.67 5.59
N PHE A 55 13.98 -5.95 6.53
CA PHE A 55 14.62 -5.50 7.77
C PHE A 55 13.95 -6.22 8.94
N SER A 56 14.73 -6.91 9.75
CA SER A 56 14.21 -7.73 10.85
C SER A 56 14.54 -7.08 12.20
N LEU A 57 13.52 -6.95 13.05
CA LEU A 57 13.64 -6.54 14.44
C LEU A 57 13.20 -7.69 15.32
N LYS A 58 14.14 -8.30 16.04
CA LYS A 58 13.80 -9.29 17.08
C LYS A 58 13.65 -8.58 18.42
N SER A 59 12.48 -8.67 19.04
CA SER A 59 12.20 -7.98 20.30
C SER A 59 11.11 -8.67 21.13
N TYR A 60 11.30 -8.71 22.45
CA TYR A 60 10.44 -9.37 23.44
C TYR A 60 9.95 -10.75 22.99
N LEU A 61 8.69 -10.85 22.57
CA LEU A 61 7.99 -12.10 22.28
C LEU A 61 7.84 -12.36 20.77
N SER A 62 8.42 -11.52 19.90
CA SER A 62 8.30 -11.70 18.46
C SER A 62 9.49 -11.18 17.65
N SER A 63 9.50 -11.55 16.37
CA SER A 63 10.33 -10.92 15.36
C SER A 63 9.42 -10.20 14.37
N VAL A 64 9.73 -8.94 14.08
CA VAL A 64 9.01 -8.12 13.11
C VAL A 64 9.88 -7.98 11.87
N ASP A 65 9.39 -8.45 10.74
CA ASP A 65 10.01 -8.25 9.43
C ASP A 65 9.30 -7.11 8.70
N MET A 66 10.06 -6.07 8.36
CA MET A 66 9.62 -4.97 7.52
C MET A 66 10.16 -5.16 6.11
N VAL A 67 9.25 -5.38 5.16
CA VAL A 67 9.60 -5.50 3.73
C VAL A 67 9.33 -4.17 3.03
N CYS A 68 10.37 -3.59 2.43
CA CYS A 68 10.34 -2.31 1.74
C CYS A 68 10.81 -2.46 0.30
N VAL A 69 10.17 -1.75 -0.64
CA VAL A 69 10.65 -1.63 -2.02
C VAL A 69 10.94 -0.15 -2.28
N PRO A 70 12.19 0.26 -2.50
CA PRO A 70 12.52 1.63 -2.84
C PRO A 70 11.98 1.97 -4.24
N VAL A 71 11.29 3.11 -4.34
CA VAL A 71 10.75 3.64 -5.60
C VAL A 71 11.39 4.99 -5.86
N SER A 72 12.18 5.10 -6.93
CA SER A 72 12.74 6.40 -7.36
C SER A 72 11.67 7.23 -8.07
N GLN A 73 11.76 8.57 -7.94
CA GLN A 73 10.80 9.51 -8.53
C GLN A 73 9.34 9.12 -8.25
N ALA A 74 9.05 8.78 -7.00
CA ALA A 74 7.77 8.23 -6.61
C ALA A 74 6.63 9.26 -6.71
N LEU A 75 5.48 8.76 -7.13
CA LEU A 75 4.17 9.36 -6.98
C LEU A 75 3.39 8.49 -5.98
N GLU A 76 2.71 9.13 -5.06
CA GLU A 76 1.76 8.49 -4.16
C GLU A 76 0.43 8.40 -4.90
N ALA A 77 -0.02 7.18 -5.18
CA ALA A 77 -1.34 6.90 -5.72
C ALA A 77 -2.29 6.58 -4.57
N SER A 78 -3.19 7.52 -4.25
CA SER A 78 -4.32 7.27 -3.34
C SER A 78 -5.51 6.75 -4.14
N ILE A 79 -5.98 5.54 -3.84
CA ILE A 79 -6.92 4.77 -4.68
C ILE A 79 -8.26 4.61 -3.95
N GLY A 80 -9.33 5.08 -4.57
CA GLY A 80 -10.71 4.80 -4.19
C GLY A 80 -11.36 3.82 -5.17
N VAL A 81 -12.23 2.94 -4.66
CA VAL A 81 -13.02 2.01 -5.48
C VAL A 81 -14.48 2.10 -5.07
N ASN A 82 -15.35 2.31 -6.06
CA ASN A 82 -16.79 2.34 -5.91
C ASN A 82 -17.44 1.34 -6.87
N PHE A 83 -18.53 0.72 -6.44
CA PHE A 83 -19.43 -0.06 -7.28
C PHE A 83 -20.68 0.75 -7.55
N LEU A 84 -20.84 1.21 -8.80
CA LEU A 84 -21.93 2.10 -9.20
C LEU A 84 -23.26 1.37 -9.37
N ASN A 85 -23.18 0.08 -9.70
CA ASN A 85 -24.32 -0.83 -9.69
C ASN A 85 -23.87 -2.15 -9.08
N GLY A 86 -24.71 -2.72 -8.22
CA GLY A 86 -24.32 -3.90 -7.47
C GLY A 86 -25.20 -4.12 -6.26
N LYS A 87 -25.06 -5.30 -5.66
CA LYS A 87 -25.64 -5.62 -4.36
C LYS A 87 -25.07 -4.68 -3.30
N SER A 88 -25.66 -4.60 -2.11
CA SER A 88 -25.11 -3.82 -0.99
C SER A 88 -23.78 -4.35 -0.44
N THR A 89 -23.29 -5.47 -0.98
CA THR A 89 -22.07 -6.15 -0.50
C THR A 89 -21.14 -6.54 -1.64
N PHE A 90 -19.86 -6.63 -1.31
CA PHE A 90 -18.79 -7.11 -2.17
C PHE A 90 -18.13 -8.36 -1.60
N THR A 91 -17.99 -9.37 -2.46
CA THR A 91 -17.24 -10.59 -2.15
C THR A 91 -16.21 -10.81 -3.25
N GLY A 92 -14.94 -10.69 -2.88
CA GLY A 92 -13.84 -10.69 -3.81
C GLY A 92 -12.54 -10.25 -3.17
N LYS A 93 -11.56 -9.97 -4.04
CA LYS A 93 -10.23 -9.47 -3.69
C LYS A 93 -9.82 -8.34 -4.62
N ILE A 94 -9.13 -7.35 -4.07
CA ILE A 94 -8.53 -6.25 -4.83
C ILE A 94 -7.05 -6.22 -4.49
N PHE A 95 -6.21 -6.20 -5.52
CA PHE A 95 -4.77 -6.09 -5.40
C PHE A 95 -4.24 -4.94 -6.23
N ALA A 96 -3.12 -4.37 -5.81
CA ALA A 96 -2.35 -3.41 -6.59
C ALA A 96 -0.90 -3.85 -6.75
N SER A 97 -0.29 -3.51 -7.87
CA SER A 97 1.16 -3.55 -8.07
C SER A 97 1.58 -2.44 -9.03
N THR A 98 2.88 -2.35 -9.30
CA THR A 98 3.43 -1.46 -10.32
C THR A 98 3.94 -2.27 -11.51
N SER A 99 4.15 -1.64 -12.66
CA SER A 99 4.86 -2.27 -13.79
C SER A 99 6.28 -2.68 -13.44
N GLU A 100 6.95 -1.94 -12.55
CA GLU A 100 8.29 -2.26 -12.07
C GLU A 100 8.33 -3.53 -11.19
N SER A 101 7.28 -3.78 -10.38
CA SER A 101 7.24 -4.90 -9.45
C SER A 101 6.34 -6.03 -9.96
N HIS A 102 6.93 -7.00 -10.66
CA HIS A 102 6.20 -8.16 -11.18
C HIS A 102 5.89 -9.23 -10.12
N THR A 103 6.59 -9.22 -8.97
CA THR A 103 6.53 -10.30 -7.98
C THR A 103 5.71 -9.95 -6.74
N SER A 104 5.54 -8.66 -6.42
CA SER A 104 4.87 -8.21 -5.19
C SER A 104 3.55 -7.51 -5.50
N LYS A 105 2.44 -8.14 -5.11
CA LYS A 105 1.10 -7.55 -5.17
C LYS A 105 0.66 -7.16 -3.76
N MET A 106 0.32 -5.90 -3.57
CA MET A 106 -0.29 -5.41 -2.34
C MET A 106 -1.77 -5.78 -2.31
N VAL A 107 -2.19 -6.47 -1.25
CA VAL A 107 -3.61 -6.71 -0.98
C VAL A 107 -4.23 -5.42 -0.47
N MET A 108 -5.22 -4.90 -1.19
CA MET A 108 -5.98 -3.70 -0.80
C MET A 108 -7.31 -4.07 -0.14
N TYR A 109 -7.85 -5.24 -0.51
CA TYR A 109 -9.10 -5.77 0.03
C TYR A 109 -9.14 -7.28 -0.17
N ASP A 110 -9.63 -8.02 0.83
CA ASP A 110 -9.94 -9.45 0.72
C ASP A 110 -11.13 -9.78 1.62
N SER A 111 -12.29 -10.07 1.01
CA SER A 111 -13.52 -10.39 1.74
C SER A 111 -13.44 -11.62 2.65
N GLN A 112 -12.40 -12.45 2.50
CA GLN A 112 -12.21 -13.65 3.33
C GLN A 112 -11.35 -13.37 4.58
N VAL A 113 -10.78 -12.17 4.71
CA VAL A 113 -10.02 -11.77 5.90
C VAL A 113 -10.99 -11.32 6.98
N ASP A 114 -10.87 -11.90 8.18
CA ASP A 114 -11.74 -11.58 9.31
C ASP A 114 -11.70 -10.08 9.66
N GLY A 115 -12.86 -9.55 10.05
CA GLY A 115 -13.06 -8.11 10.27
C GLY A 115 -13.15 -7.25 9.00
N THR A 116 -13.00 -7.81 7.80
CA THR A 116 -13.16 -7.05 6.55
C THR A 116 -14.62 -6.64 6.34
N ARG A 117 -14.87 -5.33 6.17
CA ARG A 117 -16.20 -4.82 5.87
C ARG A 117 -16.61 -5.17 4.45
N THR A 118 -17.58 -6.07 4.31
CA THR A 118 -18.12 -6.50 3.00
C THR A 118 -19.25 -5.60 2.49
N VAL A 119 -19.90 -4.85 3.37
CA VAL A 119 -20.97 -3.90 3.02
C VAL A 119 -20.36 -2.61 2.44
N PHE A 120 -20.97 -2.10 1.38
CA PHE A 120 -20.59 -0.83 0.76
C PHE A 120 -20.89 0.38 1.64
N GLY A 121 -20.15 1.46 1.41
CA GLY A 121 -20.58 2.79 1.84
C GLY A 121 -21.88 3.22 1.14
N SER A 122 -22.51 4.27 1.65
CA SER A 122 -23.76 4.82 1.08
C SER A 122 -23.61 5.25 -0.39
N ASP A 123 -22.39 5.56 -0.82
CA ASP A 123 -21.99 5.94 -2.17
C ASP A 123 -21.46 4.76 -3.01
N GLY A 124 -21.62 3.52 -2.54
CA GLY A 124 -21.07 2.32 -3.18
C GLY A 124 -19.57 2.11 -2.95
N SER A 125 -18.94 2.85 -2.04
CA SER A 125 -17.50 2.73 -1.77
C SER A 125 -17.12 1.41 -1.09
N VAL A 126 -15.97 0.87 -1.47
CA VAL A 126 -15.33 -0.28 -0.81
C VAL A 126 -14.42 0.21 0.31
N SER A 127 -14.56 -0.37 1.49
CA SER A 127 -13.63 -0.12 2.60
C SER A 127 -12.32 -0.89 2.38
N LEU A 128 -11.35 -0.27 1.72
CA LEU A 128 -10.03 -0.88 1.49
C LEU A 128 -9.22 -0.91 2.79
N SER A 129 -8.58 -2.05 3.08
CA SER A 129 -7.64 -2.16 4.22
C SER A 129 -6.36 -1.38 3.97
N ARG A 130 -6.03 -1.16 2.69
CA ARG A 130 -4.98 -0.23 2.25
C ARG A 130 -5.39 0.43 0.94
N HIS A 131 -5.09 1.71 0.79
CA HIS A 131 -5.51 2.50 -0.37
C HIS A 131 -4.39 3.32 -1.00
N ILE A 132 -3.14 3.21 -0.52
CA ILE A 132 -2.01 4.01 -1.02
C ILE A 132 -0.91 3.11 -1.55
N LEU A 133 -0.35 3.47 -2.71
CA LEU A 133 0.80 2.80 -3.31
C LEU A 133 1.81 3.83 -3.85
N SER A 134 3.10 3.55 -3.71
CA SER A 134 4.15 4.32 -4.38
C SER A 134 4.38 3.78 -5.79
N VAL A 135 4.28 4.65 -6.79
CA VAL A 135 4.49 4.32 -8.22
C VAL A 135 5.58 5.23 -8.76
N ARG A 136 6.57 4.69 -9.48
CA ARG A 136 7.57 5.55 -10.13
C ARG A 136 6.91 6.38 -11.22
N ARG A 137 7.31 7.65 -11.35
CA ARG A 137 6.89 8.49 -12.47
C ARG A 137 7.25 7.84 -13.82
N GLY A 138 6.26 7.70 -14.70
CA GLY A 138 6.38 7.03 -15.99
C GLY A 138 6.01 5.54 -15.95
N ASP A 139 5.88 4.94 -14.77
CA ASP A 139 5.40 3.57 -14.60
C ASP A 139 3.88 3.50 -14.44
N TYR A 140 3.31 2.31 -14.65
CA TYR A 140 1.88 2.07 -14.54
C TYR A 140 1.49 1.53 -13.17
N LEU A 141 0.37 2.02 -12.65
CA LEU A 141 -0.38 1.35 -11.58
C LEU A 141 -1.18 0.19 -12.18
N LEU A 142 -1.03 -0.99 -11.61
CA LEU A 142 -1.75 -2.19 -12.00
C LEU A 142 -2.76 -2.55 -10.90
N LEU A 143 -4.06 -2.48 -11.20
CA LEU A 143 -5.11 -2.91 -10.28
C LEU A 143 -5.72 -4.22 -10.75
N TYR A 144 -5.89 -5.16 -9.82
CA TYR A 144 -6.44 -6.47 -10.09
C TYR A 144 -7.69 -6.67 -9.24
N PHE A 145 -8.77 -7.04 -9.91
CA PHE A 145 -10.03 -7.39 -9.27
C PHE A 145 -10.29 -8.86 -9.48
N SER A 146 -10.66 -9.55 -8.41
CA SER A 146 -11.11 -10.94 -8.44
C SER A 146 -12.46 -11.00 -7.75
N VAL A 147 -13.51 -11.30 -8.50
CA VAL A 147 -14.88 -11.32 -7.98
C VAL A 147 -15.53 -12.66 -8.26
N ARG A 148 -16.46 -13.06 -7.39
CA ARG A 148 -17.44 -14.09 -7.74
C ARG A 148 -18.68 -13.40 -8.25
N ASP A 149 -19.11 -13.75 -9.46
CA ASP A 149 -20.36 -13.22 -9.99
C ASP A 149 -21.59 -13.94 -9.38
N SER A 150 -22.79 -13.51 -9.77
CA SER A 150 -24.05 -14.09 -9.30
C SER A 150 -24.22 -15.58 -9.62
N TYR A 151 -23.43 -16.11 -10.56
CA TYR A 151 -23.44 -17.52 -10.96
C TYR A 151 -22.28 -18.30 -10.31
N ASN A 152 -21.66 -17.71 -9.27
CA ASN A 152 -20.51 -18.27 -8.57
C ASN A 152 -19.29 -18.50 -9.49
N LYS A 153 -19.22 -17.84 -10.65
CA LYS A 153 -18.06 -17.91 -11.54
C LYS A 153 -17.04 -16.86 -11.11
N SER A 154 -15.79 -17.28 -11.01
CA SER A 154 -14.65 -16.39 -10.78
C SER A 154 -14.42 -15.52 -12.01
N ARG A 155 -14.40 -14.20 -11.82
CA ARG A 155 -14.03 -13.23 -12.85
C ARG A 155 -12.85 -12.40 -12.40
N HIS A 156 -11.96 -12.12 -13.34
CA HIS A 156 -10.75 -11.34 -13.10
C HIS A 156 -10.71 -10.15 -14.05
N LEU A 157 -10.30 -8.99 -13.54
CA LEU A 157 -10.04 -7.80 -14.32
C LEU A 157 -8.72 -7.19 -13.92
N LYS A 158 -7.96 -6.71 -14.91
CA LYS A 158 -6.73 -5.95 -14.70
C LYS A 158 -6.90 -4.55 -15.31
N PHE A 159 -6.69 -3.52 -14.51
CA PHE A 159 -6.45 -2.17 -15.02
C PHE A 159 -4.95 -1.91 -15.11
N VAL A 160 -4.58 -1.22 -16.19
CA VAL A 160 -3.26 -0.60 -16.39
C VAL A 160 -3.52 0.90 -16.44
N ILE A 161 -3.02 1.63 -15.45
CA ILE A 161 -3.38 3.05 -15.23
C ILE A 161 -2.10 3.89 -15.28
N GLY A 162 -2.07 4.86 -16.18
CA GLY A 162 -1.00 5.85 -16.31
C GLY A 162 -1.06 6.91 -15.20
N ASN A 163 0.04 7.62 -14.98
CA ASN A 163 0.13 8.63 -13.92
C ASN A 163 -0.66 9.92 -14.21
N ASP A 164 -1.25 10.02 -15.39
CA ASP A 164 -2.10 11.10 -15.89
C ASP A 164 -3.61 10.76 -15.82
N VAL A 165 -3.93 9.56 -15.33
CA VAL A 165 -5.31 9.07 -15.24
C VAL A 165 -5.77 9.11 -13.78
N ASP A 166 -6.73 10.00 -13.51
CA ASP A 166 -7.32 10.17 -12.16
C ASP A 166 -8.58 9.32 -11.96
N GLU A 167 -9.19 8.82 -13.04
CA GLU A 167 -10.45 8.09 -12.95
C GLU A 167 -10.56 7.02 -14.03
N ARG A 168 -11.18 5.88 -13.68
CA ARG A 168 -11.52 4.83 -14.65
C ARG A 168 -12.78 4.11 -14.26
N THR A 169 -13.68 3.91 -15.24
CA THR A 169 -14.89 3.11 -15.09
C THR A 169 -14.85 1.90 -16.01
N CYS A 170 -15.32 0.74 -15.54
CA CYS A 170 -15.43 -0.49 -16.36
C CYS A 170 -16.49 -1.44 -15.82
N ASN A 171 -16.92 -2.39 -16.66
CA ASN A 171 -17.80 -3.46 -16.24
C ASN A 171 -16.98 -4.71 -15.86
N LEU A 172 -17.32 -5.32 -14.73
CA LEU A 172 -16.80 -6.60 -14.26
C LEU A 172 -17.96 -7.54 -13.95
N GLY A 173 -18.35 -8.33 -14.94
CA GLY A 173 -19.59 -9.12 -14.86
C GLY A 173 -20.80 -8.20 -14.77
N THR A 174 -21.59 -8.34 -13.70
CA THR A 174 -22.77 -7.50 -13.43
C THR A 174 -22.43 -6.19 -12.72
N TYR A 175 -21.18 -6.01 -12.31
CA TYR A 175 -20.73 -4.84 -11.58
C TYR A 175 -20.18 -3.78 -12.53
N ARG A 176 -20.43 -2.51 -12.20
CA ARG A 176 -19.85 -1.32 -12.83
C ARG A 176 -18.93 -0.69 -11.82
N LEU A 177 -17.65 -0.97 -12.01
CA LEU A 177 -16.56 -0.47 -11.19
C LEU A 177 -16.24 0.96 -11.58
N HIS A 178 -15.99 1.78 -10.57
CA HIS A 178 -15.45 3.11 -10.70
C HIS A 178 -14.24 3.23 -9.77
N VAL A 179 -13.08 3.48 -10.35
CA VAL A 179 -11.82 3.67 -9.65
C VAL A 179 -11.45 5.14 -9.73
N LYS A 180 -11.16 5.75 -8.59
CA LYS A 180 -10.60 7.10 -8.47
C LYS A 180 -9.18 7.02 -7.96
N ILE A 181 -8.31 7.84 -8.52
CA ILE A 181 -6.91 7.92 -8.12
C ILE A 181 -6.56 9.39 -7.94
N ILE A 182 -5.94 9.70 -6.81
CA ILE A 182 -5.31 10.99 -6.58
C ILE A 182 -3.81 10.76 -6.60
N TRP A 183 -3.15 11.35 -7.60
CA TRP A 183 -1.70 11.33 -7.70
C TRP A 183 -1.11 12.50 -6.93
N LYS A 184 -0.25 12.20 -5.97
CA LYS A 184 0.56 13.22 -5.30
C LYS A 184 2.02 12.97 -5.60
N GLY A 185 2.66 14.00 -6.12
CA GLY A 185 4.11 14.00 -6.26
C GLY A 185 4.77 13.79 -4.92
N VAL A 186 5.50 12.69 -4.75
CA VAL A 186 6.44 12.52 -3.64
C VAL A 186 7.76 13.17 -4.07
N PHE A 187 7.64 14.45 -4.44
CA PHE A 187 8.76 15.22 -4.98
C PHE A 187 9.53 15.87 -3.84
N ARG A 188 10.83 15.95 -4.06
CA ARG A 188 11.69 16.88 -3.34
C ARG A 188 11.12 18.29 -3.54
N HIS A 189 10.70 18.97 -2.49
CA HIS A 189 10.96 20.41 -2.48
C HIS A 189 12.49 20.55 -2.40
N GLY A 190 13.06 21.30 -3.35
CA GLY A 190 14.47 21.24 -3.72
C GLY A 190 15.43 21.29 -2.52
N ILE A 191 15.92 20.14 -2.11
CA ILE A 191 17.05 20.05 -1.18
C ILE A 191 18.27 20.43 -1.99
N LYS A 192 18.83 21.59 -1.67
CA LYS A 192 20.06 22.06 -2.29
C LYS A 192 21.21 21.40 -1.52
N SER A 193 22.23 20.98 -2.25
CA SER A 193 23.43 20.37 -1.65
C SER A 193 24.68 20.99 -2.26
N LYS A 194 25.69 21.23 -1.44
CA LYS A 194 26.96 21.91 -1.72
C LYS A 194 27.97 21.12 -0.94
N ILE A 195 29.10 21.06 -1.58
CA ILE A 195 30.26 20.37 -1.10
C ILE A 195 31.03 21.40 -0.27
N ILE A 196 31.24 21.08 1.01
CA ILE A 196 32.13 21.82 1.91
C ILE A 196 33.29 20.87 2.22
N GLY A 197 34.46 21.15 1.63
CA GLY A 197 35.58 20.20 1.66
C GLY A 197 35.20 18.90 0.97
N ASP A 198 35.37 17.76 1.65
CA ASP A 198 34.99 16.43 1.13
C ASP A 198 33.59 15.99 1.56
N THR A 199 32.85 16.85 2.27
CA THR A 199 31.55 16.52 2.84
C THR A 199 30.41 17.17 2.07
N LYS A 200 29.42 16.37 1.69
CA LYS A 200 28.18 16.86 1.06
C LYS A 200 27.17 17.20 2.14
N VAL A 201 26.82 18.48 2.25
CA VAL A 201 25.85 18.96 3.26
C VAL A 201 24.54 19.31 2.55
N LEU A 202 23.41 18.94 3.17
CA LEU A 202 22.06 19.27 2.72
C LEU A 202 21.59 20.58 3.40
N TRP A 203 20.92 21.47 2.65
CA TRP A 203 20.18 22.61 3.21
C TRP A 203 18.91 22.92 2.40
#